data_AF-B2IL50-F1
#
_entry.id   AF-B2IL50-F1
#
_cell.length_a   1.000
_cell.length_b   1.000
_cell.length_c   1.000
_cell.angle_alpha   90.00
_cell.angle_beta   90.00
_cell.angle_gamma   90.00
#
_symmetry.space_group_name_H-M   'P 1'
#
loop_
_entity.id
_entity.type
_entity.pdbx_description
1 polymer ?
#
loop_
_entity_poly.entity_id
_entity_poly.type
_entity_poly.pdbx_seq_one_letter_code
_entity_poly.pdbx_strand_id
1 'polypeptide(L)'
;MNEAPQKPKLEEQPIETQDFYFKDALIRTFLKNSEPWFIASDACAALSHTKPTEATEKLYEIEKDVATYHTPGGPQAGLVISESGLYKLIMTARTEGAKIFRIGSRARSCPRSASLAATI
;
A
#
# COMPACT_ATOMS: atom_id res chain seq x y z
N MET A 1 11.38 -44.05 -1.32
CA MET A 1 10.60 -43.50 -0.19
C MET A 1 11.57 -42.66 0.62
N ASN A 2 11.53 -41.35 0.48
CA ASN A 2 12.11 -40.41 1.44
C ASN A 2 11.25 -39.15 1.39
N GLU A 3 10.65 -38.90 2.56
CA GLU A 3 9.70 -37.85 2.90
C GLU A 3 10.17 -36.49 2.37
N ALA A 4 9.30 -35.77 1.67
CA ALA A 4 9.51 -34.35 1.41
C ALA A 4 9.61 -33.61 2.76
N PRO A 5 10.48 -32.59 2.91
CA PRO A 5 10.58 -31.85 4.15
C PRO A 5 9.22 -31.22 4.46
N GLN A 6 8.58 -31.72 5.51
CA GLN A 6 7.35 -31.17 6.05
C GLN A 6 7.62 -29.70 6.40
N LYS A 7 7.18 -28.76 5.55
CA LYS A 7 7.23 -27.33 5.84
C LYS A 7 6.50 -27.15 7.19
N PRO A 8 7.17 -26.64 8.24
CA PRO A 8 6.58 -26.60 9.57
C PRO A 8 5.31 -25.75 9.48
N LYS A 9 4.21 -26.35 9.92
CA LYS A 9 2.90 -25.73 9.99
C LYS A 9 2.97 -24.68 11.10
N LEU A 10 3.37 -23.46 10.72
CA LEU A 10 3.30 -22.30 11.60
C LEU A 10 1.83 -22.12 11.96
N GLU A 11 1.50 -22.38 13.21
CA GLU A 11 0.17 -22.21 13.75
C GLU A 11 -0.17 -20.72 13.70
N GLU A 12 -0.99 -20.32 12.72
CA GLU A 12 -1.51 -18.95 12.60
C GLU A 12 -2.49 -18.70 13.75
N GLN A 13 -1.95 -18.37 14.92
CA GLN A 13 -2.71 -17.72 15.96
C GLN A 13 -3.19 -16.36 15.41
N PRO A 14 -4.43 -15.94 15.71
CA PRO A 14 -4.92 -14.64 15.27
C PRO A 14 -3.96 -13.56 15.77
N ILE A 15 -3.33 -12.87 14.82
CA ILE A 15 -2.36 -11.83 15.12
C ILE A 15 -3.04 -10.65 15.80
N GLU A 16 -2.47 -10.23 16.93
CA GLU A 16 -2.87 -9.01 17.62
C GLU A 16 -2.49 -7.80 16.79
N THR A 17 -3.46 -6.90 16.57
CA THR A 17 -3.29 -5.70 15.76
C THR A 17 -3.10 -4.47 16.63
N GLN A 18 -2.16 -3.62 16.25
CA GLN A 18 -1.93 -2.29 16.82
C GLN A 18 -2.60 -1.22 15.96
N ASP A 19 -3.04 -0.14 16.60
CA ASP A 19 -3.74 0.97 15.95
C ASP A 19 -2.76 2.05 15.48
N PHE A 20 -2.75 2.36 14.18
CA PHE A 20 -1.96 3.43 13.58
C PHE A 20 -2.88 4.47 12.92
N TYR A 21 -2.68 5.75 13.21
CA TYR A 21 -3.51 6.82 12.65
C TYR A 21 -2.80 7.55 11.52
N PHE A 22 -3.43 7.61 10.34
CA PHE A 22 -2.96 8.37 9.18
C PHE A 22 -4.04 9.33 8.69
N LYS A 23 -3.82 10.65 8.84
CA LYS A 23 -4.76 11.71 8.39
C LYS A 23 -6.22 11.41 8.80
N ASP A 24 -6.42 11.08 10.07
CA ASP A 24 -7.72 10.72 10.67
C ASP A 24 -8.30 9.37 10.25
N ALA A 25 -7.57 8.57 9.45
CA ALA A 25 -7.93 7.19 9.15
C ALA A 25 -7.17 6.22 10.07
N LEU A 26 -7.90 5.30 10.69
CA LEU A 26 -7.34 4.19 11.46
C LEU A 26 -6.83 3.11 10.50
N ILE A 27 -5.56 2.75 10.63
CA ILE A 27 -4.90 1.65 9.93
C ILE A 27 -4.41 0.67 10.97
N ARG A 28 -4.89 -0.57 10.91
CA ARG A 28 -4.41 -1.63 11.79
C ARG A 28 -3.09 -2.21 11.26
N THR A 29 -2.15 -2.43 12.17
CA THR A 29 -0.80 -2.91 11.88
C THR A 29 -0.42 -4.06 12.79
N PHE A 30 0.54 -4.88 12.38
CA PHE A 30 1.09 -5.94 13.23
C PHE A 30 2.55 -6.19 12.83
N LEU A 31 3.30 -6.82 13.72
CA LEU A 31 4.68 -7.18 13.48
C LEU A 31 4.78 -8.64 13.02
N LYS A 32 5.39 -8.86 11.86
CA LYS A 32 5.70 -10.20 11.33
C LYS A 32 7.16 -10.22 10.91
N ASN A 33 7.93 -11.19 11.42
CA ASN A 33 9.35 -11.32 11.15
C ASN A 33 10.18 -10.05 11.48
N SER A 34 9.80 -9.31 12.53
CA SER A 34 10.39 -8.02 12.91
C SER A 34 10.16 -6.87 11.93
N GLU A 35 9.28 -7.05 10.93
CA GLU A 35 8.86 -6.00 10.01
C GLU A 35 7.39 -5.61 10.27
N PRO A 36 7.03 -4.34 10.07
CA PRO A 36 5.64 -3.90 10.18
C PRO A 36 4.84 -4.28 8.93
N TRP A 37 3.69 -4.89 9.15
CA TRP A 37 2.71 -5.23 8.13
C TRP A 37 1.40 -4.49 8.40
N PHE A 38 0.74 -4.07 7.32
CA PHE A 38 -0.45 -3.23 7.35
C PHE A 38 -1.62 -3.97 6.72
N ILE A 39 -2.84 -3.76 7.22
CA ILE A 39 -4.04 -4.30 6.57
C ILE A 39 -4.35 -3.51 5.30
N ALA A 40 -4.42 -4.22 4.16
CA ALA A 40 -4.58 -3.58 2.86
C ALA A 40 -5.89 -2.81 2.72
N SER A 41 -6.98 -3.35 3.30
CA SER A 41 -8.31 -2.72 3.29
C SER A 41 -8.29 -1.35 3.99
N ASP A 42 -7.69 -1.30 5.18
CA ASP A 42 -7.62 -0.06 5.96
C ASP A 42 -6.69 0.95 5.29
N ALA A 43 -5.54 0.50 4.76
CA ALA A 43 -4.62 1.35 4.02
C ALA A 43 -5.27 1.93 2.74
N CYS A 44 -6.04 1.12 2.00
CA CYS A 44 -6.77 1.60 0.83
C CYS A 44 -7.87 2.59 1.18
N ALA A 45 -8.58 2.37 2.30
CA ALA A 45 -9.59 3.29 2.81
C ALA A 45 -8.97 4.64 3.21
N ALA A 46 -7.85 4.60 3.95
CA ALA A 46 -7.09 5.78 4.36
C ALA A 46 -6.59 6.61 3.17
N LEU A 47 -6.19 5.94 2.08
CA LEU A 47 -5.73 6.61 0.86
C LEU A 47 -6.86 7.00 -0.10
N SER A 48 -8.12 6.63 0.20
CA SER A 48 -9.28 6.84 -0.67
C SER A 48 -9.08 6.25 -2.07
N HIS A 49 -8.51 5.05 -2.15
CA HIS A 49 -8.33 4.33 -3.42
C HIS A 49 -9.69 3.92 -4.00
N THR A 50 -10.00 4.38 -5.22
CA THR A 50 -11.27 4.05 -5.90
C THR A 50 -11.38 2.56 -6.25
N LYS A 51 -10.25 1.88 -6.42
CA LYS A 51 -10.18 0.46 -6.81
C LYS A 51 -9.10 -0.27 -6.01
N PRO A 52 -9.40 -0.70 -4.77
CA PRO A 52 -8.43 -1.36 -3.90
C PRO A 52 -7.90 -2.68 -4.50
N THR A 53 -8.75 -3.48 -5.14
CA THR A 53 -8.36 -4.76 -5.75
C THR A 53 -7.32 -4.58 -6.86
N GLU A 54 -7.54 -3.66 -7.81
CA GLU A 54 -6.56 -3.40 -8.87
C GLU A 54 -5.25 -2.83 -8.32
N ALA A 55 -5.30 -2.11 -7.18
CA ALA A 55 -4.11 -1.52 -6.57
C ALA A 55 -3.26 -2.58 -5.88
N THR A 56 -3.88 -3.53 -5.17
CA THR A 56 -3.20 -4.64 -4.50
C THR A 56 -2.70 -5.70 -5.49
N GLU A 57 -3.37 -5.91 -6.62
CA GLU A 57 -2.89 -6.79 -7.69
C GLU A 57 -1.59 -6.33 -8.33
N LYS A 58 -1.36 -5.01 -8.40
CA LYS A 58 -0.13 -4.41 -8.93
C LYS A 58 1.06 -4.50 -7.98
N LEU A 59 0.85 -4.92 -6.73
CA LEU A 59 1.92 -5.16 -5.78
C LEU A 59 2.64 -6.47 -6.11
N TYR A 60 3.94 -6.52 -5.83
CA TYR A 60 4.71 -7.75 -6.00
C TYR A 60 4.28 -8.81 -4.98
N GLU A 61 4.46 -10.09 -5.30
CA GLU A 61 4.08 -11.20 -4.42
C GLU A 61 4.81 -11.20 -3.08
N ILE A 62 6.01 -10.62 -3.01
CA ILE A 62 6.75 -10.46 -1.75
C ILE A 62 6.23 -9.30 -0.88
N GLU A 63 5.48 -8.36 -1.47
CA GLU A 63 4.97 -7.15 -0.80
C GLU A 63 3.57 -7.35 -0.22
N LYS A 64 2.93 -8.47 -0.55
CA LYS A 64 1.58 -8.82 -0.13
C LYS A 64 1.58 -10.22 0.47
N ASP A 65 0.77 -10.40 1.48
CA ASP A 65 0.55 -11.71 2.07
C ASP A 65 -0.90 -11.83 2.53
N VAL A 66 -1.30 -13.03 2.95
CA VAL A 66 -2.58 -13.28 3.59
C VAL A 66 -2.33 -13.60 5.05
N ALA A 67 -3.01 -12.88 5.95
CA ALA A 67 -2.93 -13.16 7.37
C ALA A 67 -4.32 -13.16 7.99
N THR A 68 -4.50 -14.00 9.00
CA THR A 68 -5.73 -14.07 9.80
C THR A 68 -5.61 -13.16 11.03
N TYR A 69 -6.43 -12.13 11.10
CA TYR A 69 -6.44 -11.16 12.20
C TYR A 69 -7.82 -11.06 12.85
N HIS A 70 -7.84 -10.60 14.11
CA HIS A 70 -9.10 -10.42 14.82
C HIS A 70 -9.83 -9.17 14.33
N THR A 71 -11.09 -9.34 13.93
CA THR A 71 -12.00 -8.23 13.60
C THR A 71 -13.17 -8.22 14.59
N PRO A 72 -13.96 -7.15 14.68
CA PRO A 72 -15.16 -7.13 15.52
C PRO A 72 -16.15 -8.27 15.20
N GLY A 73 -16.13 -8.80 13.97
CA GLY A 73 -16.92 -9.95 13.55
C GLY A 73 -16.24 -11.31 13.79
N GLY A 74 -15.14 -11.35 14.54
CA GLY A 74 -14.33 -12.53 14.78
C GLY A 74 -13.07 -12.59 13.90
N PRO A 75 -12.34 -13.71 13.92
CA PRO A 75 -11.13 -13.89 13.12
C PRO A 75 -11.47 -13.94 11.63
N GLN A 76 -10.83 -13.07 10.84
CA GLN A 76 -11.00 -13.02 9.38
C GLN A 76 -9.64 -13.03 8.69
N ALA A 77 -9.54 -13.77 7.59
CA ALA A 77 -8.37 -13.73 6.72
C ALA A 77 -8.48 -12.54 5.77
N GLY A 78 -7.43 -11.75 5.67
CA GLY A 78 -7.38 -10.59 4.79
C GLY A 78 -5.99 -10.35 4.21
N LEU A 79 -5.95 -9.53 3.15
CA LEU A 79 -4.70 -9.15 2.52
C LEU A 79 -3.96 -8.17 3.42
N VAL A 80 -2.68 -8.45 3.62
CA VAL A 80 -1.74 -7.60 4.35
C VAL A 80 -0.64 -7.16 3.40
N ILE A 81 -0.10 -5.97 3.64
CA ILE A 81 0.94 -5.36 2.81
C ILE A 81 2.15 -5.00 3.67
N SER A 82 3.34 -5.16 3.11
CA SER A 82 4.58 -4.67 3.71
C SER A 82 4.68 -3.14 3.60
N GLU A 83 5.67 -2.56 4.26
CA GLU A 83 6.01 -1.14 4.14
C GLU A 83 6.28 -0.72 2.68
N SER A 84 7.02 -1.53 1.92
CA SER A 84 7.31 -1.25 0.50
C SER A 84 6.03 -1.23 -0.35
N GLY A 85 5.12 -2.17 -0.11
CA GLY A 85 3.81 -2.20 -0.75
C GLY A 85 2.98 -0.95 -0.43
N LEU A 86 3.01 -0.50 0.82
CA LEU A 86 2.33 0.73 1.25
C LEU A 86 2.83 1.96 0.49
N TYR A 87 4.15 2.15 0.33
CA TYR A 87 4.69 3.28 -0.45
C TYR A 87 4.25 3.24 -1.91
N LYS A 88 4.20 2.05 -2.51
CA LYS A 88 3.71 1.89 -3.89
C LYS A 88 2.24 2.29 -4.03
N LEU A 89 1.41 1.96 -3.04
CA LEU A 89 0.02 2.41 -2.97
C LEU A 89 -0.08 3.94 -2.84
N ILE A 90 0.76 4.56 -2.01
CA ILE A 90 0.81 6.02 -1.84
C ILE A 90 1.20 6.72 -3.15
N MET A 91 2.21 6.21 -3.87
CA MET A 91 2.64 6.78 -5.15
C MET A 91 1.59 6.64 -6.25
N THR A 92 0.83 5.54 -6.23
CA THR A 92 -0.22 5.27 -7.22
C THR A 92 -1.52 6.01 -6.91
N ALA A 93 -1.73 6.38 -5.63
CA ALA A 93 -2.92 7.11 -5.20
C ALA A 93 -3.09 8.40 -6.01
N ARG A 94 -4.34 8.69 -6.40
CA ARG A 94 -4.72 9.90 -7.15
C ARG A 94 -5.24 11.02 -6.24
N THR A 95 -5.02 10.90 -4.94
CA THR A 95 -5.38 11.88 -3.91
C THR A 95 -4.64 13.20 -4.15
N GLU A 96 -5.25 14.33 -3.79
CA GLU A 96 -4.71 15.68 -4.06
C GLU A 96 -3.27 15.87 -3.55
N GLY A 97 -2.91 15.23 -2.43
CA GLY A 97 -1.54 15.22 -1.90
C GLY A 97 -0.49 14.55 -2.79
N ALA A 98 -0.85 13.50 -3.54
CA ALA A 98 0.05 12.81 -4.47
C ALA A 98 0.18 13.57 -5.82
N LYS A 99 -0.82 14.40 -6.18
CA LYS A 99 -0.74 15.28 -7.35
C LYS A 99 0.33 16.36 -7.19
N ILE A 100 0.48 16.91 -5.98
CA ILE A 100 1.53 17.90 -5.67
C ILE A 100 2.92 17.33 -5.99
N PHE A 101 3.17 16.06 -5.67
CA PHE A 101 4.46 15.40 -5.92
C PHE A 101 4.71 15.12 -7.42
N ARG A 102 3.66 14.88 -8.22
CA ARG A 102 3.77 14.61 -9.66
C ARG A 102 4.05 15.86 -10.50
N ILE A 103 3.59 17.03 -10.04
CA ILE A 103 3.81 18.30 -10.74
C ILE A 103 5.27 18.77 -10.62
N GLY A 104 5.95 18.48 -9.51
CA GLY A 104 7.35 18.87 -9.31
C GLY A 104 8.36 18.19 -10.25
N SER A 105 8.08 16.98 -10.72
CA SER A 105 8.99 16.23 -11.60
C SER A 105 8.84 16.55 -13.09
N ARG A 106 7.73 17.18 -13.51
CA ARG A 106 7.47 17.54 -14.92
C ARG A 106 7.81 18.98 -15.30
N ALA A 107 8.15 19.83 -14.31
CA ALA A 107 8.44 21.24 -14.51
C ALA A 107 9.79 21.54 -15.22
N ARG A 108 10.63 20.54 -15.52
CA ARG A 108 11.96 20.76 -16.12
C ARG A 108 12.01 20.69 -17.65
N SER A 109 10.95 20.33 -18.35
CA SER A 109 10.96 20.26 -19.83
C SER A 109 9.98 21.24 -20.47
N CYS A 110 10.28 22.54 -20.42
CA CYS A 110 9.76 23.49 -21.40
C CYS A 110 10.54 24.81 -21.35
N PRO A 111 11.60 25.01 -22.16
CA PRO A 111 11.94 26.35 -22.59
C PRO A 111 11.02 26.72 -23.76
N ARG A 112 10.14 27.67 -23.49
CA ARG A 112 9.40 28.44 -24.50
C ARG A 112 10.43 29.20 -25.34
N SER A 113 10.40 29.07 -26.66
CA SER A 113 10.87 30.15 -27.53
C SER A 113 9.67 30.66 -28.32
N ALA A 114 9.16 31.78 -27.86
CA ALA A 114 8.11 32.55 -28.50
C ALA A 114 8.70 33.29 -29.70
N SER A 115 8.11 33.10 -30.88
CA SER A 115 8.40 33.91 -32.06
C SER A 115 7.77 35.29 -31.87
N LEU A 116 8.58 36.31 -31.60
CA LEU A 116 8.16 37.71 -31.67
C LEU A 116 8.24 38.16 -33.13
N ALA A 117 7.09 38.26 -33.80
CA ALA A 117 6.96 39.06 -35.01
C ALA A 117 6.22 40.35 -34.63
N ALA A 118 6.98 41.42 -34.39
CA ALA A 118 6.46 42.78 -34.33
C ALA A 118 6.63 43.42 -35.71
N THR A 119 5.51 43.59 -36.40
CA THR A 119 5.37 44.35 -37.65
C THR A 119 5.73 45.81 -37.42
N ILE A 120 6.53 46.38 -38.33
CA ILE A 120 6.77 47.83 -38.49
C ILE A 120 6.03 48.26 -39.76
#